data_AF-A0A1A8XZL2-F1
#
_entry.id   AF-A0A1A8XZL2-F1
#
_cell.length_a   1.000
_cell.length_b   1.000
_cell.length_c   1.000
_cell.angle_alpha   90.00
_cell.angle_beta   90.00
_cell.angle_gamma   90.00
#
_symmetry.space_group_name_H-M   'P 1'
#
loop_
_entity.id
_entity.type
_entity.pdbx_description
1 polymer ?
#
loop_
_entity_poly.entity_id
_entity_poly.type
_entity_poly.pdbx_seq_one_letter_code
_entity_poly.pdbx_strand_id
1 'polypeptide(L)'
;MEDGGMKFEGNNLFSIDPEHVRRIRLAIGVMALVLAIFNLFFGDPITLSTGRWSWVYRMITELFGIYGYPIFQATIGVACIAWSRRKSSNT
;
A
#
# COMPACT_ATOMS: atom_id res chain seq x y z
N MET A 1 -39.19 28.60 22.37
CA MET A 1 -38.25 28.95 21.29
C MET A 1 -36.86 28.81 21.87
N GLU A 2 -36.31 27.60 21.80
CA GLU A 2 -34.90 27.36 22.10
C GLU A 2 -34.33 26.78 20.82
N ASP A 3 -33.54 27.61 20.16
CA ASP A 3 -32.84 27.29 18.92
C ASP A 3 -31.69 26.36 19.30
N GLY A 4 -31.99 25.05 19.29
CA GLY A 4 -31.03 23.97 19.49
C GLY A 4 -30.09 23.88 18.29
N GLY A 5 -29.26 24.91 18.13
CA GLY A 5 -28.17 24.92 17.17
C GLY A 5 -27.22 23.78 17.50
N MET A 6 -27.36 22.67 16.76
CA MET A 6 -26.30 21.68 16.67
C MET A 6 -25.06 22.40 16.15
N LYS A 7 -24.16 22.74 17.08
CA LYS A 7 -22.79 23.09 16.74
C LYS A 7 -22.20 21.83 16.13
N PHE A 8 -22.21 21.77 14.80
CA PHE A 8 -21.28 20.93 14.07
C PHE A 8 -19.90 21.43 14.45
N GLU A 9 -19.33 20.83 15.49
CA GLU A 9 -17.91 20.95 15.78
C GLU A 9 -17.20 20.47 14.52
N GLY A 10 -16.71 21.44 13.73
CA GLY A 10 -15.78 21.25 12.63
C GLY A 10 -14.41 20.80 13.15
N ASN A 11 -14.39 19.83 14.07
CA ASN A 11 -13.21 19.19 14.59
C ASN A 11 -12.66 18.27 13.49
N ASN A 12 -11.91 18.86 12.57
CA ASN A 12 -10.80 18.23 11.87
C ASN A 12 -11.00 16.79 11.39
N LEU A 13 -12.04 16.52 10.60
CA LEU A 13 -12.20 15.25 9.86
C LEU A 13 -11.01 14.92 8.93
N PHE A 14 -10.11 15.88 8.70
CA PHE A 14 -8.87 15.74 7.93
C PHE A 14 -7.57 15.91 8.73
N SER A 15 -7.59 16.07 10.06
CA SER A 15 -6.35 15.93 10.84
C SER A 15 -6.07 14.46 11.07
N ILE A 16 -5.79 13.72 10.01
CA ILE A 16 -5.23 12.38 10.15
C ILE A 16 -3.86 12.57 10.79
N ASP A 17 -3.73 12.11 12.02
CA ASP A 17 -2.46 12.11 12.75
C ASP A 17 -1.38 11.50 11.83
N PRO A 18 -0.28 12.22 11.56
CA PRO A 18 0.80 11.70 10.73
C PRO A 18 1.32 10.34 11.21
N GLU A 19 1.18 10.03 12.50
CA GLU A 19 1.50 8.72 13.06
C GLU A 19 0.51 7.63 12.62
N HIS A 20 -0.79 7.94 12.49
CA HIS A 20 -1.78 7.03 11.92
C HIS A 20 -1.48 6.72 10.46
N VAL A 21 -1.13 7.73 9.65
CA VAL A 21 -0.72 7.54 8.25
C VAL A 21 0.51 6.64 8.17
N ARG A 22 1.49 6.83 9.07
CA ARG A 22 2.70 6.00 9.13
C ARG A 22 2.38 4.54 9.43
N ARG A 23 1.50 4.28 10.40
CA ARG A 23 1.07 2.91 10.77
C ARG A 23 0.30 2.24 9.64
N ILE A 24 -0.59 2.96 8.96
CA ILE A 24 -1.33 2.44 7.80
C ILE A 24 -0.36 2.06 6.67
N ARG A 25 0.61 2.92 6.33
CA ARG A 25 1.63 2.61 5.31
C ARG A 25 2.46 1.39 5.67
N LEU A 26 2.81 1.24 6.95
CA LEU A 26 3.55 0.08 7.44
C LEU A 26 2.69 -1.19 7.35
N ALA A 27 1.42 -1.14 7.74
CA ALA A 27 0.50 -2.26 7.61
C ALA A 27 0.32 -2.70 6.15
N ILE A 28 0.13 -1.75 5.23
CA ILE A 28 0.03 -2.03 3.78
C ILE A 28 1.31 -2.69 3.28
N GLY A 29 2.48 -2.17 3.66
CA GLY A 29 3.76 -2.73 3.25
C GLY A 29 4.00 -4.15 3.78
N VAL A 30 3.61 -4.44 5.03
CA VAL A 30 3.68 -5.78 5.61
C VAL A 30 2.70 -6.73 4.92
N MET A 31 1.47 -6.31 4.66
CA MET A 31 0.49 -7.12 3.92
C MET A 31 1.00 -7.47 2.51
N ALA A 32 1.61 -6.50 1.81
CA ALA A 32 2.19 -6.74 0.49
C ALA A 32 3.34 -7.76 0.54
N LEU A 33 4.17 -7.77 1.59
CA LEU A 33 5.19 -8.79 1.80
C LEU A 33 4.61 -10.17 2.08
N VAL A 34 3.58 -10.26 2.92
CA VAL A 34 2.90 -11.53 3.20
C VAL A 34 2.29 -12.11 1.92
N LEU A 35 1.63 -11.26 1.12
CA LEU A 35 1.10 -11.64 -0.20
C LEU A 35 2.20 -12.08 -1.17
N ALA A 36 3.34 -11.39 -1.20
CA ALA A 36 4.47 -11.77 -2.03
C ALA A 36 5.02 -13.15 -1.66
N ILE A 37 5.17 -13.43 -0.36
CA ILE A 37 5.60 -14.74 0.15
C ILE A 37 4.56 -15.80 -0.22
N PHE A 38 3.27 -15.52 -0.01
CA PHE A 38 2.20 -16.45 -0.36
C PHE A 38 2.21 -16.79 -1.86
N ASN A 39 2.32 -15.78 -2.74
CA ASN A 39 2.40 -15.97 -4.19
C ASN A 39 3.71 -16.61 -4.67
N LEU A 40 4.74 -16.63 -3.84
CA LEU A 40 5.99 -17.33 -4.14
C LEU A 40 5.84 -18.85 -3.94
N PHE A 41 5.03 -19.28 -2.98
CA PHE A 41 4.77 -20.71 -2.68
C PHE A 41 3.50 -21.25 -3.35
N PHE A 42 2.48 -20.40 -3.51
CA PHE A 42 1.21 -20.71 -4.16
C PHE A 42 1.05 -19.75 -5.34
N GLY A 43 1.79 -20.02 -6.41
CA GLY A 43 1.78 -19.19 -7.61
C GLY A 43 0.39 -19.19 -8.24
N ASP A 44 -0.37 -18.12 -8.02
CA ASP A 44 -1.66 -17.91 -8.67
C ASP A 44 -1.47 -17.04 -9.93
N PRO A 45 -1.54 -17.61 -11.14
CA PRO A 45 -1.35 -16.87 -12.39
C PRO A 45 -2.49 -15.87 -12.67
N ILE A 46 -3.58 -15.88 -11.90
CA ILE A 46 -4.81 -15.14 -12.22
C ILE A 46 -4.77 -13.66 -11.82
N THR A 47 -3.79 -13.22 -11.02
CA THR A 47 -3.71 -11.81 -10.55
C THR A 47 -2.84 -10.90 -11.43
N LEU A 48 -2.57 -11.30 -12.68
CA LEU A 48 -2.00 -10.42 -13.71
C LEU A 48 -2.92 -9.21 -13.91
N SER A 49 -2.54 -8.11 -13.25
CA SER A 49 -3.18 -6.80 -13.28
C SER A 49 -3.91 -6.50 -14.60
N THR A 50 -5.24 -6.48 -14.55
CA THR A 50 -6.11 -5.97 -15.62
C THR A 50 -6.18 -4.43 -15.62
N GLY A 51 -5.13 -3.76 -15.13
CA GLY A 51 -5.07 -2.31 -14.97
C GLY A 51 -4.20 -1.60 -16.01
N ARG A 52 -4.10 -0.27 -15.88
CA ARG A 52 -3.30 0.62 -16.76
C ARG A 52 -1.79 0.30 -16.78
N TRP A 53 -1.32 -0.53 -15.86
CA TRP A 53 0.07 -0.94 -15.71
C TRP A 53 0.34 -2.37 -16.16
N SER A 54 -0.63 -3.03 -16.79
CA SER A 54 -0.54 -4.43 -17.27
C SER A 54 0.72 -4.70 -18.12
N TRP A 55 1.20 -3.71 -18.86
CA TRP A 55 2.44 -3.81 -19.65
C TRP A 55 3.69 -3.98 -18.78
N VAL A 56 3.77 -3.29 -17.63
CA VAL A 56 4.88 -3.44 -16.67
C VAL A 56 4.85 -4.85 -16.09
N TYR A 57 3.66 -5.33 -15.72
CA TYR A 57 3.50 -6.69 -15.23
C TYR A 57 3.90 -7.73 -16.27
N ARG A 58 3.52 -7.55 -17.54
CA ARG A 58 3.95 -8.43 -18.64
C ARG A 58 5.46 -8.45 -18.81
N MET A 59 6.12 -7.29 -18.87
CA MET A 59 7.58 -7.23 -19.01
C MET A 59 8.29 -7.94 -17.85
N ILE A 60 7.82 -7.73 -16.61
CA ILE A 60 8.43 -8.35 -15.43
C ILE A 60 8.20 -9.87 -15.44
N THR A 61 6.99 -10.34 -15.79
CA THR A 61 6.70 -11.76 -15.92
C THR A 61 7.46 -12.42 -17.07
N GLU A 62 7.73 -11.72 -18.17
CA GLU A 62 8.58 -12.21 -19.26
C GLU A 62 10.05 -12.37 -18.82
N LEU A 63 10.57 -11.46 -17.99
CA LEU A 63 11.94 -11.51 -17.50
C LEU A 63 12.16 -12.53 -16.37
N PHE A 64 11.20 -12.66 -15.46
CA PHE A 64 11.34 -13.43 -14.21
C PHE A 64 10.41 -14.65 -14.13
N GLY A 65 9.62 -14.91 -15.17
CA GLY A 65 8.66 -16.01 -15.22
C GLY A 65 7.61 -15.91 -14.12
N ILE A 66 7.27 -17.07 -13.54
CA ILE A 66 6.28 -17.19 -12.44
C ILE A 66 6.66 -16.40 -11.18
N TYR A 67 7.93 -16.05 -11.01
CA TYR A 67 8.42 -15.30 -9.85
C TYR A 67 8.38 -13.78 -10.05
N GLY A 68 8.12 -13.28 -11.26
CA GLY A 68 8.12 -11.83 -11.52
C GLY A 68 7.09 -11.07 -10.69
N TYR A 69 5.89 -11.63 -10.56
CA TYR A 69 4.81 -11.03 -9.77
C TYR A 69 5.12 -10.95 -8.26
N PRO A 70 5.51 -12.03 -7.57
CA PRO A 70 5.86 -11.94 -6.15
C PRO A 70 7.08 -11.04 -5.91
N ILE A 71 8.07 -11.01 -6.81
CA ILE A 71 9.21 -10.08 -6.71
C ILE A 71 8.73 -8.62 -6.78
N PHE A 72 7.84 -8.29 -7.72
CA PHE A 72 7.30 -6.94 -7.83
C PHE A 72 6.50 -6.54 -6.59
N GLN A 73 5.64 -7.43 -6.09
CA GLN A 73 4.89 -7.20 -4.84
C GLN A 73 5.82 -7.00 -3.63
N ALA A 74 6.88 -7.80 -3.52
CA ALA A 74 7.86 -7.66 -2.46
C ALA A 74 8.58 -6.31 -2.53
N THR A 75 8.96 -5.87 -3.74
CA THR A 75 9.60 -4.57 -3.96
C THR A 75 8.71 -3.42 -3.51
N ILE A 76 7.41 -3.46 -3.85
CA ILE A 76 6.43 -2.46 -3.40
C ILE A 76 6.29 -2.48 -1.88
N GLY A 77 6.15 -3.68 -1.28
CA GLY A 77 6.03 -3.83 0.17
C GLY A 77 7.23 -3.24 0.92
N VAL A 78 8.45 -3.55 0.47
CA VAL A 78 9.68 -2.98 1.02
C VAL A 78 9.72 -1.46 0.83
N ALA A 79 9.36 -0.94 -0.34
CA ALA A 79 9.33 0.50 -0.59
C ALA A 79 8.35 1.22 0.33
N CYS A 80 7.15 0.68 0.56
CA CYS A 80 6.17 1.21 1.50
C CYS A 80 6.68 1.21 2.94
N ILE A 81 7.34 0.14 3.38
CA ILE A 81 7.94 0.07 4.73
C ILE A 81 9.09 1.08 4.85
N ALA A 82 9.99 1.14 3.88
CA ALA A 82 11.10 2.09 3.88
C ALA A 82 10.61 3.54 3.91
N TRP A 83 9.55 3.85 3.14
CA TRP A 83 8.94 5.17 3.14
C TRP A 83 8.22 5.49 4.45
N SER A 84 7.56 4.52 5.07
CA SER A 84 6.96 4.70 6.41
C SER A 84 8.03 5.02 7.48
N ARG A 85 9.25 4.51 7.30
CA ARG A 85 10.38 4.74 8.23
C ARG A 85 11.17 6.01 7.94
N ARG A 86 11.07 6.58 6.74
CA ARG A 86 11.60 7.93 6.47
C ARG A 86 10.79 8.93 7.28
N LYS A 87 11.30 9.25 8.47
CA LYS A 87 10.90 10.43 9.23
C LYS A 87 10.94 11.61 8.26
N SER A 88 9.87 12.40 8.21
CA SER A 88 9.86 13.67 7.48
C SER A 88 10.95 14.55 8.05
N SER A 89 12.17 14.42 7.52
CA SER A 89 13.32 15.26 7.82
C SER A 89 13.26 16.48 6.90
N ASN A 90 12.12 17.17 6.92
CA ASN A 90 12.04 18.54 6.46
C ASN A 90 11.92 19.36 7.73
N THR A 91 13.10 19.66 8.29
CA THR A 91 13.30 20.83 9.15
C THR A 91 13.21 22.07 8.29
#